data_AF-M2UVJ4-F1
#
_entry.id   AF-M2UVJ4-F1
#
_cell.length_a   1.000
_cell.length_b   1.000
_cell.length_c   1.000
_cell.angle_alpha   90.00
_cell.angle_beta   90.00
_cell.angle_gamma   90.00
#
_symmetry.space_group_name_H-M   'P 1'
#
loop_
_entity.id
_entity.type
_entity.pdbx_description
1 polymer ?
#
loop_
_entity_poly.entity_id
_entity_poly.type
_entity_poly.pdbx_seq_one_letter_code
_entity_poly.pdbx_strand_id
1 'polypeptide(L)' 'QLSSIVDGPYGSPHHLNSYDKVLFLASGIGIVAHLLAIRDLLVAHENQSARVRRITLVW' A
#
# COMPACT_ATOMS: atom_id res chain seq x y z
N GLN A 1 -14.46 -30.39 -2.98
CA GLN A 1 -13.62 -29.43 -3.73
C GLN A 1 -14.24 -28.05 -3.55
N LEU A 2 -13.52 -27.08 -2.98
CA LEU A 2 -14.02 -25.70 -2.84
C LEU A 2 -13.66 -24.94 -4.13
N SER A 3 -14.66 -24.42 -4.84
CA SER A 3 -14.48 -23.56 -6.00
C SER A 3 -14.83 -22.12 -5.62
N SER A 4 -13.99 -21.16 -6.02
CA SER A 4 -14.20 -19.74 -5.77
C SER A 4 -13.95 -18.95 -7.06
N ILE A 5 -14.81 -17.97 -7.33
CA ILE A 5 -14.65 -17.02 -8.42
C ILE A 5 -14.22 -15.69 -7.82
N VAL A 6 -13.16 -15.09 -8.37
CA VAL A 6 -12.67 -13.76 -7.98
C VAL A 6 -12.90 -12.83 -9.16
N ASP A 7 -13.58 -11.71 -8.91
CA ASP A 7 -13.87 -10.67 -9.90
C ASP A 7 -13.35 -9.31 -9.41
N GLY A 8 -12.84 -8.50 -10.35
CA GLY A 8 -12.10 -7.26 -10.08
C GLY A 8 -10.80 -7.15 -10.87
N PRO A 9 -9.92 -6.17 -10.58
CA PRO A 9 -9.96 -5.22 -9.45
C PRO A 9 -10.89 -4.01 -9.66
N TYR A 10 -11.47 -3.49 -8.56
CA TYR A 10 -12.37 -2.32 -8.57
C TYR A 10 -11.73 -1.02 -8.04
N GLY A 11 -10.60 -1.13 -7.32
CA GLY A 11 -9.89 0.02 -6.76
C GLY A 11 -8.96 0.68 -7.78
N SER A 12 -8.56 1.92 -7.49
CA SER A 12 -7.52 2.62 -8.25
C SER A 12 -6.24 2.77 -7.42
N PRO A 13 -5.05 2.53 -8.01
CA PRO A 13 -3.78 2.69 -7.30
C PRO A 13 -3.50 4.16 -7.00
N HIS A 14 -2.95 4.41 -5.81
CA HIS A 14 -2.45 5.73 -5.43
C HIS A 14 -0.93 5.76 -5.60
N HIS A 15 -0.43 6.65 -6.45
CA HIS A 15 1.00 6.78 -6.69
C HIS A 15 1.65 7.63 -5.59
N LEU A 16 2.27 6.96 -4.61
CA LEU A 16 2.92 7.61 -3.46
C LEU A 16 4.44 7.75 -3.63
N ASN A 17 5.00 7.25 -4.73
CA ASN A 17 6.45 7.14 -4.94
C ASN A 17 7.18 8.50 -5.02
N SER A 18 6.47 9.59 -5.32
CA SER A 18 7.04 10.94 -5.47
C SER A 18 7.19 11.71 -4.16
N TYR A 19 6.58 11.22 -3.08
CA TYR A 19 6.68 11.85 -1.75
C TYR A 19 7.98 11.42 -1.05
N ASP A 20 8.54 12.28 -0.20
CA ASP A 20 9.66 11.90 0.67
C ASP A 20 9.21 11.13 1.91
N LYS A 21 8.00 11.43 2.40
CA LYS A 21 7.43 10.89 3.63
C LYS A 21 5.95 10.59 3.43
N VAL A 22 5.50 9.44 3.91
CA VAL A 22 4.12 9.00 3.81
C VAL A 22 3.60 8.61 5.20
N LEU A 23 2.44 9.16 5.56
CA LEU A 23 1.70 8.84 6.78
C LEU A 23 0.45 8.07 6.42
N PHE A 24 0.33 6.84 6.94
CA PHE A 24 -0.88 6.04 6.89
C PHE A 24 -1.58 6.13 8.24
N LEU A 25 -2.86 6.48 8.24
CA LEU A 25 -3.73 6.48 9.42
C LEU A 25 -4.79 5.42 9.22
N ALA A 26 -4.81 4.40 10.08
CA ALA A 26 -5.77 3.30 10.01
C ALA A 26 -6.55 3.18 11.33
N SER A 27 -7.74 2.57 11.25
CA SER A 27 -8.50 2.11 12.43
C SER A 27 -9.28 0.86 12.04
N GLY A 28 -9.34 -0.12 12.94
CA GLY A 28 -10.02 -1.40 12.70
C GLY A 28 -9.54 -2.10 11.42
N ILE A 29 -10.48 -2.64 10.64
CA ILE A 29 -10.20 -3.31 9.35
C ILE A 29 -9.72 -2.38 8.24
N GLY A 30 -9.81 -1.05 8.44
CA GLY A 30 -9.35 -0.05 7.46
C GLY A 30 -7.85 -0.14 7.16
N ILE A 31 -7.08 -0.83 8.00
CA ILE A 31 -5.67 -1.13 7.74
C ILE A 31 -5.46 -1.90 6.42
N VAL A 32 -6.39 -2.76 6.03
CA VAL A 32 -6.27 -3.64 4.85
C VAL A 32 -6.07 -2.84 3.57
N ALA A 33 -6.73 -1.67 3.46
CA ALA A 33 -6.58 -0.78 2.31
C ALA A 33 -5.16 -0.20 2.17
N HIS A 34 -4.42 -0.06 3.28
CA HIS A 34 -3.06 0.50 3.29
C HIS A 34 -1.97 -0.56 3.06
N LEU A 35 -2.23 -1.83 3.38
CA LEU A 35 -1.20 -2.88 3.34
C LEU A 35 -0.58 -3.05 1.95
N LEU A 36 -1.39 -3.03 0.89
CA LEU A 36 -0.89 -3.14 -0.49
C LEU A 36 -0.01 -1.94 -0.86
N ALA A 37 -0.44 -0.71 -0.53
CA ALA A 37 0.34 0.49 -0.80
C ALA A 37 1.66 0.52 -0.03
N ILE A 38 1.66 0.11 1.25
CA ILE A 38 2.88 0.01 2.07
C ILE A 38 3.83 -1.02 1.44
N ARG A 39 3.32 -2.20 1.07
CA ARG A 39 4.11 -3.26 0.45
C ARG A 39 4.72 -2.81 -0.88
N ASP A 40 3.97 -2.10 -1.71
CA ASP A 40 4.48 -1.57 -2.99
C ASP A 40 5.56 -0.50 -2.76
N LEU A 41 5.43 0.35 -1.74
CA LEU A 41 6.46 1.31 -1.34
C LEU A 41 7.74 0.62 -0.83
N LEU A 42 7.62 -0.49 -0.10
CA LEU A 42 8.77 -1.27 0.36
C LEU A 42 9.51 -1.90 -0.83
N VAL A 43 8.78 -2.51 -1.76
CA VAL A 43 9.38 -3.06 -2.99
C VAL A 43 10.05 -1.95 -3.81
N ALA A 44 9.42 -0.77 -3.92
CA ALA A 44 10.02 0.36 -4.63
C ALA A 44 11.24 0.94 -3.89
N HIS A 45 11.30 0.84 -2.57
CA HIS A 45 12.47 1.21 -1.78
C HIS A 45 13.66 0.28 -2.07
N GLU A 46 13.44 -1.04 -2.03
CA GLU A 46 14.46 -2.04 -2.38
C GLU A 46 14.99 -1.85 -3.80
N ASN A 47 14.09 -1.53 -4.74
CA ASN A 47 14.45 -1.26 -6.13
C ASN A 47 15.04 0.14 -6.37
N GLN A 48 15.19 0.96 -5.32
CA GLN A 48 15.62 2.36 -5.39
C GLN A 48 14.81 3.21 -6.39
N SER A 49 13.54 2.86 -6.62
CA SER A 49 12.67 3.46 -7.63
C SER A 49 11.63 4.42 -7.04
N ALA A 50 11.56 4.54 -5.72
CA ALA A 50 10.74 5.53 -5.03
C ALA A 50 11.60 6.58 -4.30
N ARG A 51 11.08 7.81 -4.24
CA ARG A 51 11.65 8.91 -3.45
C ARG A 51 11.38 8.74 -1.95
N VAL A 52 10.39 7.94 -1.57
CA VAL A 52 9.97 7.73 -0.18
C VAL A 52 11.15 7.26 0.69
N ARG A 53 11.44 8.03 1.74
CA ARG A 53 12.50 7.75 2.74
C ARG A 53 11.95 7.44 4.13
N ARG A 54 10.66 7.71 4.37
CA ARG A 54 10.01 7.41 5.63
C ARG A 54 8.54 7.03 5.42
N ILE A 55 8.18 5.88 5.94
CA ILE A 55 6.79 5.44 6.08
C ILE A 55 6.46 5.49 7.58
N THR A 56 5.32 6.05 7.93
CA THR A 56 4.78 6.00 9.29
C THR A 56 3.36 5.47 9.20
N LEU A 57 3.08 4.40 9.93
CA LEU A 57 1.74 3.86 10.11
C LEU A 57 1.32 4.13 11.54
N VAL A 58 0.21 4.85 11.70
CA VAL A 58 -0.51 4.95 12.97
C VAL A 58 -1.79 4.14 12.79
N TRP A 59 -1.97 3.15 13.66
CA TRP A 59 -3.11 2.25 13.66
C TRP A 59 -3.81 2.32 15.01
#